data_AF-A0A7H4MFW2-F1
#
_entry.id   AF-A0A7H4MFW2-F1
#
_cell.length_a   1.000
_cell.length_b   1.000
_cell.length_c   1.000
_cell.angle_alpha   90.00
_cell.angle_beta   90.00
_cell.angle_gamma   90.00
#
_symmetry.space_group_name_H-M   'P 1'
#
loop_
_entity.id
_entity.type
_entity.pdbx_description
1 polymer ?
#
loop_
_entity_poly.entity_id
_entity_poly.type
_entity_poly.pdbx_seq_one_letter_code
_entity_poly.pdbx_strand_id
1 'polypeptide(L)'
;MWAETRGNPHLLTLGADSSLNMEGKESRFGILASSLFAVITTAASCGAVNAMHDSFTALGGMVPMWLMQIGEVVFGGVGSGLYGMLLFVMLAVFIAGLMVGRTPEYLGKKIDVREMKMIALRHSGHPDAGAAWHGAGDDDRRRPRRDVQPWTARL
;
A
#
# COMPACT_ATOMS: atom_id res chain seq x y z
N MET A 1 -10.01 17.25 -3.92
CA MET A 1 -10.44 18.67 -4.02
C MET A 1 -11.04 19.00 -5.40
N TRP A 2 -10.25 19.05 -6.48
CA TRP A 2 -10.76 19.45 -7.81
C TRP A 2 -11.94 18.61 -8.34
N ALA A 3 -11.92 17.29 -8.14
CA ALA A 3 -13.00 16.40 -8.56
C ALA A 3 -14.33 16.72 -7.83
N GLU A 4 -14.28 16.91 -6.51
CA GLU A 4 -15.47 17.24 -5.70
C GLU A 4 -16.00 18.66 -5.95
N THR A 5 -15.13 19.60 -6.35
CA THR A 5 -15.57 20.96 -6.76
C THR A 5 -16.26 20.97 -8.12
N ARG A 6 -15.92 20.03 -9.02
CA ARG A 6 -16.69 19.82 -10.26
C ARG A 6 -18.02 19.14 -9.98
N GLY A 7 -18.01 18.19 -9.05
CA GLY A 7 -19.18 17.55 -8.49
C GLY A 7 -20.05 16.85 -9.53
N ASN A 8 -21.37 16.93 -9.37
CA ASN A 8 -22.32 16.21 -10.21
C ASN A 8 -23.02 17.18 -11.19
N PRO A 9 -22.83 17.03 -12.53
CA PRO A 9 -23.48 17.90 -13.51
C PRO A 9 -25.00 17.73 -13.53
N HIS A 10 -25.54 16.61 -13.02
CA HIS A 10 -26.98 16.39 -12.93
C HIS A 10 -27.66 17.36 -11.93
N LEU A 11 -26.94 17.88 -10.94
CA LEU A 11 -27.49 18.85 -9.98
C LEU A 11 -27.84 20.18 -10.66
N LEU A 12 -27.00 20.65 -11.59
CA LEU A 12 -27.28 21.84 -12.40
C LEU A 12 -28.50 21.64 -13.30
N THR A 13 -28.66 20.44 -13.87
CA THR A 13 -29.82 20.14 -14.73
C THR A 13 -31.14 20.06 -13.95
N LEU A 14 -31.08 19.81 -12.65
CA LEU A 14 -32.23 19.72 -11.74
C LEU A 14 -32.56 21.05 -11.06
N GLY A 15 -31.84 22.13 -11.39
CA GLY A 15 -32.09 23.48 -10.86
C GLY A 15 -31.44 23.77 -9.52
N ALA A 16 -30.40 23.01 -9.12
CA ALA A 16 -29.61 23.35 -7.94
C ALA A 16 -28.70 24.56 -8.19
N ASP A 17 -28.39 25.32 -7.13
CA ASP A 17 -27.58 26.55 -7.19
C ASP A 17 -26.13 26.31 -7.70
N SER A 18 -25.62 25.07 -7.59
CA SER A 18 -24.29 24.71 -8.06
C SER A 18 -24.16 23.20 -8.33
N SER A 19 -23.14 22.80 -9.09
CA SER A 19 -22.80 21.38 -9.29
C SER A 19 -22.02 20.76 -8.14
N LEU A 20 -21.83 21.50 -7.04
CA LEU A 20 -21.01 21.08 -5.91
C LEU A 20 -21.57 19.80 -5.28
N ASN A 21 -20.71 18.80 -5.08
CA ASN A 21 -21.13 17.52 -4.53
C ASN A 21 -21.25 17.57 -3.00
N MET A 22 -22.43 17.95 -2.51
CA MET A 22 -22.80 17.88 -1.09
C MET A 22 -23.39 16.52 -0.69
N GLU A 23 -23.49 15.58 -1.62
CA GLU A 23 -23.94 14.23 -1.30
C GLU A 23 -22.91 13.54 -0.39
N GLY A 24 -23.38 13.05 0.77
CA GLY A 24 -22.54 12.41 1.78
C GLY A 24 -21.54 13.33 2.48
N LYS A 25 -21.68 14.67 2.38
CA LYS A 25 -20.83 15.66 3.08
C LYS A 25 -21.60 16.32 4.22
N GLU A 26 -20.90 16.63 5.32
CA GLU A 26 -21.50 17.45 6.37
C GLU A 26 -21.38 18.96 6.05
N SER A 27 -22.45 19.71 6.34
CA SER A 27 -22.48 21.17 6.20
C SER A 27 -21.46 21.90 7.10
N ARG A 28 -21.05 21.27 8.20
CA ARG A 28 -20.09 21.82 9.18
C ARG A 28 -18.67 21.91 8.64
N PHE A 29 -18.27 20.94 7.82
CA PHE A 29 -16.92 20.83 7.27
C PHE A 29 -16.84 21.33 5.83
N GLY A 30 -17.91 21.15 5.05
CA GLY A 30 -17.94 21.53 3.64
C GLY A 30 -17.02 20.66 2.77
N ILE A 31 -17.07 20.92 1.47
CA ILE A 31 -16.52 20.01 0.44
C ILE A 31 -15.00 19.91 0.50
N LEU A 32 -14.32 21.04 0.72
CA LEU A 32 -12.86 21.06 0.74
C LEU A 32 -12.32 20.26 1.92
N ALA A 33 -12.83 20.50 3.13
CA ALA A 33 -12.37 19.79 4.32
C ALA A 33 -12.76 18.30 4.30
N SER A 34 -13.97 17.96 3.85
CA SER A 34 -14.37 16.56 3.68
C SER A 34 -13.50 15.83 2.65
N SER A 35 -13.19 16.47 1.51
CA SER A 35 -12.33 15.87 0.48
C SER A 35 -10.86 15.73 0.92
N LEU A 36 -10.37 16.64 1.77
CA LEU A 36 -9.05 16.55 2.36
C LEU A 36 -9.00 15.43 3.40
N PHE A 37 -10.01 15.35 4.27
CA PHE A 37 -10.09 14.33 5.30
C PHE A 37 -10.19 12.92 4.70
N ALA A 38 -10.94 12.74 3.62
CA ALA A 38 -11.00 11.48 2.87
C ALA A 38 -9.62 11.04 2.36
N VAL A 39 -8.79 11.96 1.87
CA VAL A 39 -7.41 11.63 1.46
C VAL A 39 -6.54 11.28 2.67
N ILE A 40 -6.62 12.06 3.74
CA ILE A 40 -5.79 11.86 4.94
C ILE A 40 -6.11 10.53 5.62
N THR A 41 -7.39 10.24 5.89
CA THR A 41 -7.81 9.04 6.61
C THR A 41 -7.45 7.77 5.86
N THR A 42 -7.49 7.82 4.53
CA THR A 42 -7.18 6.68 3.67
C THR A 42 -5.68 6.53 3.43
N ALA A 43 -4.93 7.63 3.29
CA ALA A 43 -3.48 7.59 3.26
C ALA A 43 -2.89 7.08 4.58
N ALA A 44 -3.43 7.52 5.72
CA ALA A 44 -2.95 7.19 7.05
C ALA A 44 -3.56 5.89 7.64
N SER A 45 -4.29 5.09 6.86
CA SER A 45 -4.97 3.87 7.35
C SER A 45 -5.79 4.07 8.65
N CYS A 46 -6.39 5.26 8.82
CA CYS A 46 -7.12 5.58 10.04
C CYS A 46 -8.54 5.02 10.01
N GLY A 47 -9.15 4.89 8.83
CA GLY A 47 -10.51 4.35 8.65
C GLY A 47 -11.65 5.25 9.14
N ALA A 48 -11.34 6.44 9.67
CA ALA A 48 -12.34 7.43 10.08
C ALA A 48 -13.01 8.06 8.85
N VAL A 49 -14.33 8.18 8.84
CA VAL A 49 -15.10 8.68 7.70
C VAL A 49 -15.87 9.93 8.14
N ASN A 50 -15.49 11.10 7.61
CA ASN A 50 -16.20 12.38 7.82
C ASN A 50 -17.19 12.68 6.68
N ALA A 51 -17.10 11.93 5.59
CA ALA A 51 -17.98 12.05 4.45
C ALA A 51 -18.06 10.69 3.76
N MET A 52 -19.26 10.26 3.38
CA MET A 52 -19.46 8.94 2.79
C MET A 52 -18.71 8.83 1.47
N HIS A 53 -17.68 7.98 1.41
CA HIS A 53 -16.85 7.79 0.22
C HIS A 53 -17.64 7.23 -0.97
N ASP A 54 -18.76 6.54 -0.72
CA ASP A 54 -19.64 6.01 -1.76
C ASP A 54 -20.37 7.13 -2.54
N SER A 55 -20.62 8.27 -1.88
CA SER A 55 -21.22 9.46 -2.48
C SER A 55 -20.18 10.42 -3.08
N PHE A 56 -18.91 10.02 -3.23
CA PHE A 56 -17.91 10.87 -3.88
C PHE A 56 -18.06 10.79 -5.40
N THR A 57 -17.58 11.82 -6.09
CA THR A 57 -17.47 11.77 -7.55
C THR A 57 -16.58 10.60 -7.96
N ALA A 58 -16.76 10.04 -9.17
CA ALA A 58 -15.97 8.89 -9.63
C ALA A 58 -14.45 9.11 -9.44
N LEU A 59 -13.93 10.27 -9.88
CA LEU A 59 -12.53 10.64 -9.67
C LEU A 59 -12.20 10.96 -8.20
N GLY A 60 -13.16 11.49 -7.44
CA GLY A 60 -13.01 11.79 -6.01
C GLY A 60 -12.90 10.54 -5.13
N GLY A 61 -13.61 9.46 -5.46
CA GLY A 61 -13.56 8.17 -4.77
C GLY A 61 -12.43 7.26 -5.27
N MET A 62 -12.00 7.41 -6.52
CA MET A 62 -10.85 6.68 -7.08
C MET A 62 -9.54 6.99 -6.34
N VAL A 63 -9.31 8.24 -5.92
CA VAL A 63 -8.07 8.62 -5.23
C VAL A 63 -7.93 7.92 -3.87
N PRO A 64 -8.94 7.95 -2.97
CA PRO A 64 -8.96 7.12 -1.77
C PRO A 64 -8.79 5.62 -2.07
N MET A 65 -9.50 5.09 -3.07
CA MET A 65 -9.39 3.66 -3.42
C MET A 65 -7.97 3.29 -3.85
N TRP A 66 -7.33 4.12 -4.67
CA TRP A 66 -5.95 3.94 -5.10
C TRP A 66 -4.98 3.99 -3.91
N LEU A 67 -5.18 4.93 -2.97
CA LEU A 67 -4.35 5.06 -1.76
C LEU A 67 -4.40 3.81 -0.88
N MET A 68 -5.53 3.09 -0.83
CA MET A 68 -5.62 1.80 -0.14
C MET A 68 -4.90 0.69 -0.92
N GLN A 69 -5.06 0.65 -2.24
CA GLN A 69 -4.48 -0.38 -3.10
C GLN A 69 -2.95 -0.32 -3.22
N ILE A 70 -2.35 0.86 -3.05
CA ILE A 70 -0.87 0.98 -2.99
C ILE A 70 -0.29 0.50 -1.64
N GLY A 71 -1.12 -0.02 -0.74
CA GLY A 71 -0.68 -0.60 0.53
C GLY A 71 -0.37 0.41 1.63
N GLU A 72 -1.06 1.56 1.64
CA GLU A 72 -1.02 2.55 2.72
C GLU A 72 0.40 3.06 3.04
N VAL A 73 1.19 3.29 2.00
CA VAL A 73 2.62 3.65 2.13
C VAL A 73 2.82 5.15 2.39
N VAL A 74 1.83 5.98 2.01
CA VAL A 74 1.90 7.44 2.12
C VAL A 74 1.41 7.87 3.50
N PHE A 75 2.35 8.14 4.41
CA PHE A 75 2.15 8.43 5.85
C PHE A 75 1.59 7.25 6.67
N GLY A 76 0.72 6.41 6.09
CA GLY A 76 0.29 5.09 6.58
C GLY A 76 -0.22 5.02 8.02
N GLY A 77 -0.60 3.82 8.46
CA GLY A 77 -0.95 3.58 9.86
C GLY A 77 0.27 3.62 10.77
N VAL A 78 0.06 3.84 12.07
CA VAL A 78 1.13 3.81 13.08
C VAL A 78 1.82 2.44 13.03
N GLY A 79 3.07 2.42 12.55
CA GLY A 79 3.90 1.22 12.42
C GLY A 79 3.79 0.49 11.08
N SER A 80 2.58 0.28 10.54
CA SER A 80 2.38 -0.42 9.25
C SER A 80 2.88 0.42 8.06
N GLY A 81 2.66 1.73 8.10
CA GLY A 81 3.11 2.67 7.07
C GLY A 81 4.63 2.76 6.96
N LEU A 82 5.33 2.81 8.10
CA LEU A 82 6.79 2.88 8.13
C LEU A 82 7.43 1.61 7.55
N TYR A 83 6.88 0.44 7.89
CA TYR A 83 7.37 -0.83 7.33
C TYR A 83 7.10 -0.93 5.81
N GLY A 84 5.91 -0.52 5.36
CA GLY A 84 5.58 -0.46 3.93
C GLY A 84 6.54 0.46 3.16
N MET A 85 6.82 1.64 3.70
CA MET A 85 7.75 2.60 3.09
C MET A 85 9.18 2.07 3.05
N LEU A 86 9.66 1.41 4.12
CA LEU A 86 11.00 0.82 4.13
C LEU A 86 11.18 -0.27 3.07
N LEU A 87 10.16 -1.11 2.85
CA LEU A 87 10.20 -2.13 1.80
C LEU A 87 10.28 -1.51 0.40
N PHE A 88 9.50 -0.46 0.13
CA PHE A 88 9.56 0.26 -1.14
C PHE A 88 10.92 0.94 -1.35
N VAL A 89 11.54 1.47 -0.29
CA VAL A 89 12.88 2.05 -0.35
C VAL A 89 13.93 0.99 -0.66
N MET A 90 13.87 -0.19 -0.02
CA MET A 90 14.79 -1.30 -0.32
C MET A 90 14.65 -1.76 -1.78
N LEU A 91 13.42 -1.83 -2.31
CA LEU A 91 13.17 -2.14 -3.72
C LEU A 91 13.71 -1.04 -4.65
N ALA A 92 13.51 0.23 -4.32
CA ALA A 92 13.99 1.35 -5.11
C ALA A 92 15.52 1.39 -5.18
N VAL A 93 16.21 1.17 -4.06
CA VAL A 93 17.68 1.08 -3.99
C VAL A 93 18.20 -0.11 -4.78
N PHE A 94 17.46 -1.22 -4.80
CA PHE A 94 17.81 -2.38 -5.63
C PHE A 94 17.75 -2.05 -7.12
N ILE A 95 16.65 -1.45 -7.58
CA ILE A 95 16.48 -1.06 -8.99
C ILE A 95 17.53 0.00 -9.38
N ALA A 96 17.77 0.99 -8.52
CA ALA A 96 18.78 2.01 -8.74
C ALA A 96 20.20 1.43 -8.78
N GLY A 97 20.53 0.49 -7.89
CA GLY A 97 21.82 -0.21 -7.87
C GLY A 97 22.07 -1.01 -9.14
N LEU A 98 21.05 -1.76 -9.60
CA LEU A 98 21.10 -2.48 -10.88
C LEU A 98 21.29 -1.54 -12.07
N MET A 99 20.60 -0.39 -12.10
CA MET A 99 20.74 0.60 -13.18
C MET A 99 22.13 1.24 -13.25
N VAL A 100 22.80 1.44 -12.10
CA VAL A 100 24.15 2.00 -12.02
C VAL A 100 25.23 0.92 -12.24
N GLY A 101 24.86 -0.37 -12.24
CA GLY A 101 25.80 -1.50 -12.32
C GLY A 101 26.60 -1.71 -11.03
N ARG A 102 26.07 -1.25 -9.89
CA ARG A 102 26.68 -1.37 -8.54
C ARG A 102 25.87 -2.36 -7.70
N THR A 103 26.51 -2.98 -6.73
CA THR A 103 25.79 -3.81 -5.75
C THR A 103 24.86 -2.92 -4.92
N PRO A 104 23.57 -3.27 -4.77
CA PRO A 104 22.61 -2.44 -4.06
C PRO A 104 22.91 -2.41 -2.55
N GLU A 105 22.96 -1.21 -1.99
CA GLU A 105 23.41 -0.95 -0.62
C GLU A 105 22.47 0.05 0.07
N TYR A 106 21.85 -0.37 1.17
CA TYR A 106 20.98 0.47 1.99
C TYR A 106 21.62 0.71 3.36
N LEU A 107 21.84 1.98 3.73
CA LEU A 107 22.55 2.41 4.96
C LEU A 107 23.93 1.73 5.19
N GLY A 108 24.66 1.38 4.13
CA GLY A 108 25.97 0.71 4.25
C GLY A 108 25.89 -0.81 4.44
N LYS A 109 24.69 -1.40 4.34
CA LYS A 109 24.49 -2.86 4.31
C LYS A 109 24.14 -3.31 2.90
N LYS A 110 24.87 -4.32 2.42
CA LYS A 110 24.57 -4.99 1.15
C LYS A 110 23.26 -5.76 1.28
N ILE A 111 22.33 -5.50 0.36
CA ILE A 111 21.06 -6.23 0.29
C ILE A 111 21.33 -7.60 -0.35
N ASP A 112 21.11 -8.68 0.39
CA ASP A 112 21.33 -10.04 -0.10
C ASP A 112 20.05 -10.65 -0.72
N VAL A 113 20.21 -11.70 -1.54
CA VAL A 113 19.13 -12.34 -2.31
C VAL A 113 17.99 -12.84 -1.41
N ARG A 114 18.29 -13.19 -0.16
CA ARG A 114 17.29 -13.63 0.82
C ARG A 114 16.36 -12.49 1.26
N GLU A 115 16.87 -11.27 1.39
CA GLU A 115 16.07 -10.09 1.75
C GLU A 115 15.18 -9.67 0.58
N MET A 116 15.73 -9.70 -0.64
CA MET A 116 14.96 -9.41 -1.86
C MET A 116 13.82 -10.42 -2.07
N LYS A 117 14.02 -11.71 -1.77
CA LYS A 117 12.96 -12.73 -1.82
C LYS A 117 11.83 -12.44 -0.82
N MET A 118 12.15 -11.98 0.39
CA MET A 118 11.14 -11.64 1.40
C MET A 118 10.36 -10.37 1.02
N ILE A 119 11.03 -9.36 0.46
CA ILE A 119 10.40 -8.14 -0.07
C ILE A 119 9.48 -8.49 -1.23
N ALA A 120 9.94 -9.32 -2.18
CA ALA A 120 9.15 -9.75 -3.33
C ALA A 120 7.91 -10.55 -2.91
N LEU A 121 8.03 -11.43 -1.92
CA LEU A 121 6.88 -12.19 -1.38
C LEU A 121 5.86 -11.28 -0.69
N ARG A 122 6.30 -10.26 0.06
CA ARG A 122 5.38 -9.31 0.67
C ARG A 122 4.68 -8.44 -0.38
N HIS A 123 5.40 -7.95 -1.39
CA HIS A 123 4.81 -7.12 -2.45
C HIS A 123 3.85 -7.93 -3.35
N SER A 124 4.21 -9.18 -3.69
CA SER A 124 3.32 -10.09 -4.42
C SER A 124 2.13 -10.57 -3.59
N GLY A 125 2.07 -10.25 -2.29
CA GLY A 125 1.09 -10.74 -1.31
C GLY A 125 -0.08 -9.80 -1.03
N HIS A 126 -0.33 -8.78 -1.86
CA HIS A 126 -1.56 -8.00 -1.83
C HIS A 126 -2.55 -8.62 -2.84
N PRO A 127 -3.81 -9.03 -2.52
CA PRO A 127 -4.60 -9.05 -1.29
C PRO A 127 -4.80 -10.46 -0.65
N ASP A 128 -4.03 -11.49 -1.02
CA ASP A 128 -4.34 -12.88 -0.62
C ASP A 128 -3.39 -13.50 0.44
N ALA A 129 -2.56 -12.69 1.10
CA ALA A 129 -1.54 -13.20 2.02
C ALA A 129 -2.09 -13.94 3.27
N GLY A 130 -3.36 -13.75 3.65
CA GLY A 130 -3.95 -14.46 4.79
C GLY A 130 -3.93 -15.98 4.65
N ALA A 131 -3.99 -16.50 3.42
CA ALA A 131 -4.00 -17.95 3.16
C ALA A 131 -2.61 -18.59 3.16
N ALA A 132 -1.55 -17.84 2.81
CA ALA A 132 -0.20 -18.39 2.67
C ALA A 132 0.54 -18.53 4.02
N TRP A 133 0.23 -17.67 5.00
CA TRP A 133 0.86 -17.72 6.34
C TRP A 133 0.43 -18.92 7.17
N HIS A 134 -0.72 -19.55 6.88
CA HIS A 134 -1.16 -20.74 7.60
C HIS A 134 -0.45 -22.03 7.15
N GLY A 135 0.17 -22.04 5.96
CA GLY A 135 0.91 -23.19 5.42
C GLY A 135 2.43 -23.10 5.59
N ALA A 136 2.98 -21.90 5.70
CA ALA A 136 4.44 -21.69 5.76
C ALA A 136 5.08 -22.03 7.12
N GLY A 137 4.29 -22.16 8.20
CA GLY A 137 4.79 -22.51 9.53
C GLY A 137 5.03 -24.01 9.75
N ASP A 138 4.42 -24.88 8.93
CA ASP A 138 4.42 -26.33 9.17
C ASP A 138 5.34 -27.14 8.24
N ASP A 139 5.88 -26.51 7.19
CA ASP A 139 6.69 -27.22 6.17
C ASP A 139 8.17 -27.38 6.56
N ASP A 140 8.65 -26.69 7.61
CA ASP A 140 10.03 -26.85 8.09
C ASP A 140 10.23 -28.13 8.94
N ARG A 141 9.13 -28.75 9.40
CA ARG A 141 9.17 -30.04 10.13
C ARG A 141 9.24 -31.28 9.23
N ARG A 142 9.09 -31.13 7.91
CA ARG A 142 9.03 -32.25 6.94
C ARG A 142 10.27 -32.40 6.05
N ARG A 143 11.37 -31.71 6.34
CA ARG A 143 12.63 -32.00 5.64
C ARG A 143 13.28 -33.23 6.28
N PRO A 144 13.44 -34.36 5.56
CA PRO A 144 14.27 -35.45 6.06
C PRO A 144 15.69 -34.91 6.26
N ARG A 145 16.23 -35.11 7.47
CA ARG A 145 17.63 -34.83 7.80
C ARG A 145 18.49 -35.50 6.73
N ARG A 146 19.15 -34.70 5.89
CA ARG A 146 20.23 -35.21 5.05
C ARG A 146 21.40 -35.46 5.98
N ASP A 147 21.53 -36.73 6.37
CA ASP A 147 22.63 -37.20 7.18
C ASP A 147 23.95 -36.87 6.47
N VAL A 148 24.84 -36.32 7.28
CA VAL A 148 26.21 -35.98 6.95
C VAL A 148 26.95 -37.27 6.58
N GLN A 149 27.23 -37.46 5.29
CA GLN A 149 28.24 -38.43 4.84
C GLN A 149 29.59 -37.68 4.74
N PRO A 150 30.58 -38.00 5.58
CA PRO A 150 31.89 -37.36 5.54
C PRO A 150 32.71 -37.92 4.37
N TRP A 151 32.89 -37.11 3.33
CA TRP A 151 33.84 -37.38 2.24
C TRP A 151 35.27 -37.07 2.71
N THR A 152 35.86 -38.03 3.42
CA THR A 152 37.31 -38.07 3.67
C THR A 152 37.94 -39.28 2.98
N ALA A 153 38.76 -38.95 1.96
CA ALA A 153 39.99 -39.62 1.52
C ALA A 153 39.94 -40.98 0.78
N ARG A 154 40.60 -40.95 -0.41
CA ARG A 154 41.60 -41.90 -0.96
C ARG A 154 41.20 -43.40 -0.95
N LEU A 155 41.11 -44.09 -2.07
CA LEU A 155 42.14 -44.37 -3.09
C LEU A 155 41.47 -44.76 -4.40
#